data_AF-A0A6G2W026-F1
#
_entry.id   AF-A0A6G2W026-F1
#
_cell.length_a   1.000
_cell.length_b   1.000
_cell.length_c   1.000
_cell.angle_alpha   90.00
_cell.angle_beta   90.00
_cell.angle_gamma   90.00
#
_symmetry.space_group_name_H-M   'P 1'
#
loop_
_entity.id
_entity.type
_entity.pdbx_description
1 polymer ?
#
loop_
_entity_poly.entity_id
_entity_poly.type
_entity_poly.pdbx_seq_one_letter_code
_entity_poly.pdbx_strand_id
1 'polypeptide(L)'
;GGGWSTAAGQPPLREPGGGVPHPPGAGVAAACAPAPVSAPPPLVYAIGRINFDFGTEARRDSFRQQMGFTTLPQPDSEGRPVYREANPYDPRQMRDYLSVNPWASDKLIWTLEIDRTPIYALEAEPAFGMDWGGPVEPPPDRRPGDTPGLTDSYYPPVSRVYKMFRDAVWGQVGEQPLQNPGAADQPQGMAAAQRQGRGDTGAEQPRDYISRVSVPGVLTGDTVRLFSGQLVPKVRVDARGVHLWNETALVDAVLQAITKHDAENPELSVHEADVRMTVRAFLDKVYYQFRNLGQTSADRALNYAGTNAYNVGNEIAEGLLSSSYVPAPPEARSHLYTLDTITVKKSAFERMGSDCQDVIVSFIDPENDRRARVSYLFPVDVNEPTPITLGPPHRFLGDF
;
A
#
# COMPACT_ATOMS: atom_id res chain seq x y z
N GLY A 1 -45.16 -76.75 -11.70
CA GLY A 1 -44.80 -76.00 -10.49
C GLY A 1 -43.46 -75.35 -10.74
N GLY A 2 -43.17 -74.12 -10.34
CA GLY A 2 -43.86 -73.11 -9.55
C GLY A 2 -42.85 -71.98 -9.38
N GLY A 3 -43.21 -70.75 -9.75
CA GLY A 3 -42.30 -69.62 -9.68
C GLY A 3 -42.18 -69.07 -8.27
N TRP A 4 -40.99 -68.60 -7.87
CA TRP A 4 -40.81 -67.71 -6.72
C TRP A 4 -39.91 -66.54 -7.07
N SER A 5 -40.44 -65.37 -6.72
CA SER A 5 -40.02 -64.02 -7.04
C SER A 5 -38.89 -63.55 -6.11
N THR A 6 -38.01 -62.71 -6.64
CA THR A 6 -36.92 -62.04 -5.92
C THR A 6 -37.47 -60.91 -5.03
N ALA A 7 -37.31 -61.04 -3.71
CA ALA A 7 -37.45 -59.92 -2.77
C ALA A 7 -36.05 -59.35 -2.46
N ALA A 8 -35.79 -58.14 -2.96
CA ALA A 8 -34.62 -57.35 -2.59
C ALA A 8 -34.86 -56.69 -1.23
N GLY A 9 -34.02 -56.99 -0.24
CA GLY A 9 -33.99 -56.30 1.05
C GLY A 9 -33.33 -54.92 0.92
N GLN A 10 -34.04 -53.87 1.34
CA GLN A 10 -33.48 -52.53 1.51
C GLN A 10 -32.47 -52.49 2.67
N PRO A 11 -31.30 -51.83 2.52
CA PRO A 11 -30.45 -51.48 3.65
C PRO A 11 -31.03 -50.26 4.41
N PRO A 12 -30.72 -50.11 5.71
CA PRO A 12 -31.34 -49.08 6.54
C PRO A 12 -30.86 -47.66 6.20
N LEU A 13 -31.78 -46.71 6.32
CA LEU A 13 -31.54 -45.28 6.15
C LEU A 13 -30.62 -44.76 7.25
N ARG A 14 -29.50 -44.13 6.87
CA ARG A 14 -28.64 -43.35 7.77
C ARG A 14 -29.35 -42.02 8.09
N GLU A 15 -29.56 -41.75 9.37
CA GLU A 15 -29.92 -40.41 9.83
C GLU A 15 -28.78 -39.41 9.51
N PRO A 16 -29.07 -38.18 9.07
CA PRO A 16 -28.06 -37.16 8.88
C PRO A 16 -27.56 -36.69 10.25
N GLY A 17 -26.32 -37.05 10.59
CA GLY A 17 -25.62 -36.53 11.76
C GLY A 17 -25.55 -34.99 11.70
N GLY A 18 -25.86 -34.36 12.83
CA GLY A 18 -25.82 -32.92 13.00
C GLY A 18 -24.45 -32.35 12.64
N GLY A 19 -24.43 -31.49 11.62
CA GLY A 19 -23.26 -30.74 11.22
C GLY A 19 -22.89 -29.72 12.30
N VAL A 20 -21.64 -29.77 12.73
CA VAL A 20 -20.99 -28.67 13.46
C VAL A 20 -21.03 -27.43 12.57
N PRO A 21 -21.47 -26.25 13.04
CA PRO A 21 -21.47 -25.05 12.22
C PRO A 21 -20.02 -24.62 11.96
N HIS A 22 -19.56 -24.74 10.72
CA HIS A 22 -18.36 -24.06 10.26
C HIS A 22 -18.62 -22.53 10.28
N PRO A 23 -17.73 -21.71 10.84
CA PRO A 23 -17.77 -20.28 10.57
C PRO A 23 -17.57 -20.06 9.06
N PRO A 24 -18.27 -19.10 8.45
CA PRO A 24 -18.14 -18.85 7.02
C PRO A 24 -16.70 -18.48 6.70
N GLY A 25 -16.03 -19.32 5.90
CA GLY A 25 -14.73 -19.01 5.34
C GLY A 25 -14.81 -17.70 4.57
N ALA A 26 -13.87 -16.79 4.87
CA ALA A 26 -13.74 -15.47 4.29
C ALA A 26 -13.52 -15.57 2.77
N GLY A 27 -14.61 -15.61 2.01
CA GLY A 27 -14.61 -15.39 0.58
C GLY A 27 -14.43 -13.90 0.27
N VAL A 28 -13.86 -13.59 -0.90
CA VAL A 28 -13.92 -12.24 -1.46
C VAL A 28 -15.41 -11.87 -1.59
N ALA A 29 -15.83 -10.78 -0.96
CA ALA A 29 -17.19 -10.31 -1.09
C ALA A 29 -17.40 -9.89 -2.55
N ALA A 30 -18.31 -10.57 -3.24
CA ALA A 30 -18.79 -10.08 -4.52
C ALA A 30 -19.41 -8.70 -4.28
N ALA A 31 -19.01 -7.69 -5.06
CA ALA A 31 -19.43 -6.30 -4.91
C ALA A 31 -20.97 -6.09 -4.93
N CYS A 32 -21.76 -7.13 -5.22
CA CYS A 32 -23.21 -7.10 -5.34
C CYS A 32 -23.95 -8.19 -4.53
N ALA A 33 -23.31 -8.88 -3.59
CA ALA A 33 -24.02 -9.85 -2.76
C ALA A 33 -24.69 -9.16 -1.55
N PRO A 34 -26.02 -9.31 -1.35
CA PRO A 34 -26.66 -8.80 -0.15
C PRO A 34 -26.10 -9.55 1.07
N ALA A 35 -25.50 -8.81 2.00
CA ALA A 35 -25.04 -9.39 3.27
C ALA A 35 -26.26 -9.89 4.08
N PRO A 36 -26.14 -11.01 4.81
CA PRO A 36 -27.16 -11.41 5.77
C PRO A 36 -27.38 -10.27 6.79
N VAL A 37 -28.63 -10.04 7.17
CA VAL A 37 -29.11 -8.89 7.97
C VAL A 37 -28.47 -8.77 9.38
N SER A 38 -27.62 -9.73 9.77
CA SER A 38 -26.95 -9.81 11.08
C SER A 38 -25.42 -10.00 10.99
N ALA A 39 -24.82 -9.92 9.81
CA ALA A 39 -23.36 -10.02 9.67
C ALA A 39 -22.71 -8.64 9.88
N PRO A 40 -21.59 -8.54 10.62
CA PRO A 40 -20.82 -7.30 10.68
C PRO A 40 -20.40 -6.90 9.26
N PRO A 41 -20.35 -5.59 8.96
CA PRO A 41 -20.09 -5.14 7.60
C PRO A 41 -18.66 -5.55 7.18
N PRO A 42 -18.43 -5.94 5.91
CA PRO A 42 -17.16 -6.53 5.50
C PRO A 42 -16.01 -5.52 5.66
N LEU A 43 -14.97 -5.93 6.38
CA LEU A 43 -13.79 -5.10 6.62
C LEU A 43 -12.85 -5.14 5.42
N VAL A 44 -12.15 -4.03 5.19
CA VAL A 44 -11.10 -3.90 4.18
C VAL A 44 -9.86 -3.30 4.81
N TYR A 45 -8.70 -3.84 4.47
CA TYR A 45 -7.40 -3.21 4.70
C TYR A 45 -6.57 -3.38 3.43
N ALA A 46 -6.59 -2.38 2.56
CA ALA A 46 -5.99 -2.47 1.23
C ALA A 46 -4.78 -1.54 1.10
N ILE A 47 -3.80 -1.95 0.29
CA ILE A 47 -2.63 -1.14 -0.07
C ILE A 47 -2.70 -0.81 -1.55
N GLY A 48 -2.42 0.43 -1.91
CA GLY A 48 -2.37 0.84 -3.30
C GLY A 48 -1.89 2.26 -3.48
N ARG A 49 -2.24 2.85 -4.62
CA ARG A 49 -2.04 4.26 -4.92
C ARG A 49 -3.38 4.98 -4.89
N ILE A 50 -3.38 6.20 -4.37
CA ILE A 50 -4.57 7.05 -4.39
C ILE A 50 -4.65 7.77 -5.73
N ASN A 51 -5.84 7.79 -6.32
CA ASN A 51 -6.15 8.61 -7.47
C ASN A 51 -7.53 9.24 -7.28
N PHE A 52 -7.98 10.02 -8.26
CA PHE A 52 -9.33 10.58 -8.27
C PHE A 52 -9.96 10.47 -9.65
N ASP A 53 -11.28 10.47 -9.66
CA ASP A 53 -12.10 10.38 -10.85
C ASP A 53 -13.29 11.37 -10.75
N PHE A 54 -13.67 11.96 -11.89
CA PHE A 54 -14.76 12.94 -11.93
C PHE A 54 -16.15 12.29 -12.00
N GLY A 55 -16.24 11.03 -12.42
CA GLY A 55 -17.47 10.26 -12.64
C GLY A 55 -18.30 10.73 -13.84
N THR A 56 -18.40 12.05 -14.04
CA THR A 56 -19.23 12.66 -15.08
C THR A 56 -18.52 13.83 -15.75
N GLU A 57 -18.93 14.11 -16.99
CA GLU A 57 -18.49 15.27 -17.76
C GLU A 57 -18.84 16.59 -17.08
N ALA A 58 -20.06 16.70 -16.54
CA ALA A 58 -20.51 17.91 -15.84
C ALA A 58 -19.64 18.23 -14.62
N ARG A 59 -19.24 17.20 -13.85
CA ARG A 59 -18.35 17.40 -12.71
C ARG A 59 -16.95 17.82 -13.15
N ARG A 60 -16.39 17.16 -14.18
CA ARG A 60 -15.10 17.54 -14.76
C ARG A 60 -15.09 19.01 -15.20
N ASP A 61 -16.12 19.42 -15.93
CA ASP A 61 -16.24 20.79 -16.43
C ASP A 61 -16.36 21.81 -15.28
N SER A 62 -17.10 21.47 -14.22
CA SER A 62 -17.17 22.29 -13.00
C SER A 62 -15.78 22.52 -12.38
N PHE A 63 -14.93 21.48 -12.28
CA PHE A 63 -13.55 21.66 -11.79
C PHE A 63 -12.71 22.52 -12.74
N ARG A 64 -12.82 22.30 -14.06
CA ARG A 64 -12.12 23.13 -15.04
C ARG A 64 -12.46 24.61 -14.91
N GLN A 65 -13.74 24.95 -14.72
CA GLN A 65 -14.18 26.33 -14.54
C GLN A 65 -13.71 26.92 -13.20
N GLN A 66 -13.78 26.14 -12.11
CA GLN A 66 -13.44 26.61 -10.77
C GLN A 66 -11.93 26.75 -10.52
N MET A 67 -11.11 25.91 -11.15
CA MET A 67 -9.66 26.01 -11.05
C MET A 67 -9.10 27.23 -11.81
N GLY A 68 -9.85 27.79 -12.74
CA GLY A 68 -9.53 29.05 -13.41
C GLY A 68 -8.28 28.98 -14.28
N PHE A 69 -7.44 30.02 -14.22
CA PHE A 69 -6.20 30.10 -14.98
C PHE A 69 -4.99 29.89 -14.06
N THR A 70 -4.02 29.12 -14.53
CA THR A 70 -2.70 28.98 -13.91
C THR A 70 -1.65 29.76 -14.70
N THR A 71 -0.68 30.32 -13.99
CA THR A 71 0.51 30.94 -14.59
C THR A 71 1.48 29.85 -15.02
N LEU A 72 2.00 29.93 -16.25
CA LEU A 72 3.02 29.01 -16.73
C LEU A 72 4.37 29.27 -16.03
N PRO A 73 5.18 28.22 -15.78
CA PRO A 73 6.49 28.38 -15.16
C PRO A 73 7.46 29.22 -16.01
N GLN A 74 7.29 29.21 -17.33
CA GLN A 74 8.08 30.02 -18.25
C GLN A 74 7.27 31.25 -18.70
N PRO A 75 7.82 32.47 -18.53
CA PRO A 75 7.22 33.66 -19.11
C PRO A 75 7.33 33.62 -20.64
N ASP A 76 6.58 34.49 -21.32
CA ASP A 76 6.72 34.67 -22.76
C ASP A 76 8.10 35.26 -23.12
N SER A 77 8.36 35.39 -24.42
CA SER A 77 9.59 36.00 -24.96
C SER A 77 9.84 37.43 -24.48
N GLU A 78 8.82 38.10 -23.91
CA GLU A 78 8.87 39.47 -23.39
C GLU A 78 8.92 39.51 -21.86
N GLY A 79 9.08 38.35 -21.20
CA GLY A 79 9.17 38.25 -19.74
C GLY A 79 7.84 38.40 -19.01
N ARG A 80 6.70 38.36 -19.72
CA ARG A 80 5.37 38.48 -19.11
C ARG A 80 4.85 37.11 -18.68
N PRO A 81 4.12 37.04 -17.55
CA PRO A 81 3.48 35.80 -17.14
C PRO A 81 2.43 35.38 -18.19
N VAL A 82 2.54 34.15 -18.67
CA VAL A 82 1.55 33.55 -19.57
C VAL A 82 0.55 32.78 -18.74
N TYR A 83 -0.74 33.05 -18.97
CA TYR A 83 -1.84 32.36 -18.31
C TYR A 83 -2.41 31.29 -19.25
N ARG A 84 -2.70 30.10 -18.70
CA ARG A 84 -3.43 29.04 -19.39
C ARG A 84 -4.54 28.52 -18.47
N GLU A 85 -5.62 28.02 -19.05
CA GLU A 85 -6.62 27.28 -18.29
C GLU A 85 -5.95 26.16 -17.46
N ALA A 86 -6.37 26.04 -16.21
CA ALA A 86 -5.87 25.00 -15.32
C ALA A 86 -6.22 23.61 -15.88
N ASN A 87 -5.29 22.68 -15.73
CA ASN A 87 -5.51 21.28 -16.11
C ASN A 87 -6.02 20.51 -14.89
N PRO A 88 -7.30 20.09 -14.84
CA PRO A 88 -7.84 19.37 -13.70
C PRO A 88 -7.29 17.95 -13.55
N TYR A 89 -6.54 17.44 -14.55
CA TYR A 89 -5.82 16.16 -14.47
C TYR A 89 -4.37 16.31 -13.99
N ASP A 90 -3.86 17.53 -13.86
CA ASP A 90 -2.54 17.77 -13.29
C ASP A 90 -2.64 17.62 -11.76
N PRO A 91 -2.02 16.59 -11.15
CA PRO A 91 -2.14 16.34 -9.72
C PRO A 91 -1.65 17.51 -8.87
N ARG A 92 -0.67 18.28 -9.35
CA ARG A 92 -0.16 19.46 -8.65
C ARG A 92 -1.23 20.55 -8.57
N GLN A 93 -1.79 20.88 -9.73
CA GLN A 93 -2.81 21.94 -9.82
C GLN A 93 -4.08 21.53 -9.05
N MET A 94 -4.48 20.27 -9.14
CA MET A 94 -5.61 19.75 -8.36
C MET A 94 -5.33 19.83 -6.86
N ARG A 95 -4.14 19.41 -6.42
CA ARG A 95 -3.74 19.48 -5.01
C ARG A 95 -3.72 20.93 -4.50
N ASP A 96 -3.18 21.86 -5.27
CA ASP A 96 -3.14 23.27 -4.91
C ASP A 96 -4.56 23.86 -4.85
N TYR A 97 -5.44 23.54 -5.80
CA TYR A 97 -6.85 23.93 -5.77
C TYR A 97 -7.58 23.38 -4.52
N LEU A 98 -7.44 22.09 -4.22
CA LEU A 98 -8.04 21.45 -3.05
C LEU A 98 -7.43 21.90 -1.72
N SER A 99 -6.23 22.49 -1.74
CA SER A 99 -5.62 23.07 -0.55
C SER A 99 -6.31 24.36 -0.10
N VAL A 100 -6.79 25.15 -1.06
CA VAL A 100 -7.54 26.39 -0.83
C VAL A 100 -9.04 26.11 -0.71
N ASN A 101 -9.54 25.07 -1.39
CA ASN A 101 -10.95 24.70 -1.45
C ASN A 101 -11.18 23.28 -0.91
N PRO A 102 -10.95 23.01 0.39
CA PRO A 102 -11.02 21.66 0.95
C PRO A 102 -12.41 21.03 0.87
N TRP A 103 -13.48 21.84 0.79
CA TRP A 103 -14.84 21.34 0.59
C TRP A 103 -15.02 20.68 -0.78
N ALA A 104 -14.20 21.01 -1.78
CA ALA A 104 -14.31 20.40 -3.10
C ALA A 104 -13.80 18.95 -3.12
N SER A 105 -13.05 18.52 -2.09
CA SER A 105 -12.54 17.14 -2.01
C SER A 105 -13.66 16.10 -1.91
N ASP A 106 -14.82 16.44 -1.32
CA ASP A 106 -15.96 15.52 -1.22
C ASP A 106 -16.70 15.34 -2.57
N LYS A 107 -16.39 16.17 -3.58
CA LYS A 107 -17.00 16.11 -4.91
C LYS A 107 -16.27 15.13 -5.81
N LEU A 108 -14.99 14.85 -5.57
CA LEU A 108 -14.21 13.86 -6.32
C LEU A 108 -14.57 12.43 -5.89
N ILE A 109 -14.52 11.50 -6.84
CA ILE A 109 -14.50 10.08 -6.51
C ILE A 109 -13.04 9.72 -6.26
N TRP A 110 -12.64 9.60 -5.00
CA TRP A 110 -11.30 9.09 -4.67
C TRP A 110 -11.24 7.60 -4.96
N THR A 111 -10.16 7.14 -5.57
CA THR A 111 -9.97 5.73 -5.92
C THR A 111 -8.70 5.19 -5.28
N LEU A 112 -8.76 3.93 -4.84
CA LEU A 112 -7.56 3.15 -4.55
C LEU A 112 -7.27 2.27 -5.78
N GLU A 113 -6.04 2.34 -6.26
CA GLU A 113 -5.58 1.63 -7.44
C GLU A 113 -4.46 0.65 -7.12
N ILE A 114 -4.52 -0.52 -7.74
CA ILE A 114 -3.41 -1.50 -7.80
C ILE A 114 -3.08 -1.69 -9.27
N ASP A 115 -1.80 -1.54 -9.66
CA ASP A 115 -1.35 -1.61 -11.06
C ASP A 115 -2.17 -0.70 -12.00
N ARG A 116 -2.50 0.52 -11.54
CA ARG A 116 -3.35 1.49 -12.25
C ARG A 116 -4.78 1.01 -12.55
N THR A 117 -5.22 -0.03 -11.84
CA THR A 117 -6.58 -0.54 -11.91
C THR A 117 -7.34 -0.08 -10.65
N PRO A 118 -8.40 0.73 -10.80
CA PRO A 118 -9.25 1.09 -9.67
C PRO A 118 -9.92 -0.15 -9.09
N ILE A 119 -9.68 -0.39 -7.80
CA ILE A 119 -10.26 -1.52 -7.05
C ILE A 119 -11.34 -1.08 -6.06
N TYR A 120 -11.21 0.14 -5.52
CA TYR A 120 -12.16 0.73 -4.58
C TYR A 120 -12.38 2.21 -4.89
N ALA A 121 -13.60 2.67 -4.67
CA ALA A 121 -13.86 4.08 -4.41
C ALA A 121 -13.83 4.34 -2.91
N LEU A 122 -13.18 5.44 -2.51
CA LEU A 122 -12.92 5.78 -1.13
C LEU A 122 -13.81 6.94 -0.70
N GLU A 123 -14.53 6.72 0.38
CA GLU A 123 -15.34 7.75 1.03
C GLU A 123 -14.81 7.96 2.44
N ALA A 124 -14.55 9.21 2.81
CA ALA A 124 -14.15 9.51 4.17
C ALA A 124 -15.29 9.16 5.14
N GLU A 125 -14.95 8.75 6.36
CA GLU A 125 -15.94 8.72 7.43
C GLU A 125 -16.62 10.10 7.60
N PRO A 126 -17.90 10.14 8.02
CA PRO A 126 -18.56 11.39 8.31
C PRO A 126 -17.76 12.18 9.34
N ALA A 127 -17.53 13.47 9.08
CA ALA A 127 -16.84 14.34 10.01
C ALA A 127 -17.63 14.42 11.33
N PHE A 128 -17.14 13.76 12.39
CA PHE A 128 -17.69 13.93 13.73
C PHE A 128 -17.02 15.13 14.39
N GLY A 129 -17.79 16.18 14.68
CA GLY A 129 -17.36 17.29 15.55
C GLY A 129 -16.33 18.28 14.98
N MET A 130 -16.03 18.26 13.68
CA MET A 130 -15.21 19.30 13.03
C MET A 130 -16.11 20.42 12.52
N ASP A 131 -16.25 21.48 13.32
CA ASP A 131 -16.82 22.75 12.85
C ASP A 131 -15.75 23.52 12.05
N TRP A 132 -16.13 24.04 10.88
CA TRP A 132 -15.23 24.84 10.05
C TRP A 132 -15.10 26.23 10.67
N GLY A 133 -14.06 26.42 11.49
CA GLY A 133 -13.77 27.68 12.19
C GLY A 133 -13.22 28.82 11.32
N GLY A 134 -13.32 28.72 9.99
CA GLY A 134 -12.76 29.68 9.03
C GLY A 134 -11.32 29.40 8.59
N PRO A 135 -10.80 30.15 7.60
CA PRO A 135 -9.39 30.09 7.19
C PRO A 135 -8.46 30.52 8.32
N VAL A 136 -7.37 29.79 8.56
CA VAL A 136 -6.28 30.26 9.42
C VAL A 136 -5.35 31.09 8.54
N GLU A 137 -5.03 32.32 8.95
CA GLU A 137 -4.10 33.16 8.20
C GLU A 137 -2.73 32.46 8.08
N PRO A 138 -2.15 32.39 6.86
CA PRO A 138 -0.78 31.89 6.70
C PRO A 138 0.19 32.81 7.47
N PRO A 139 1.36 32.30 7.89
CA PRO A 139 2.29 33.10 8.66
C PRO A 139 2.85 34.21 7.75
N PRO A 140 3.21 35.37 8.34
CA PRO A 140 3.49 36.59 7.60
C PRO A 140 4.73 36.53 6.68
N ASP A 141 5.54 35.49 6.81
CA ASP A 141 6.72 35.22 5.99
C ASP A 141 6.43 34.48 4.68
N ARG A 142 5.20 33.98 4.49
CA ARG A 142 4.80 33.25 3.28
C ARG A 142 4.60 34.18 2.07
N ARG A 143 5.26 33.87 0.95
CA ARG A 143 5.10 34.64 -0.30
C ARG A 143 3.95 34.09 -1.16
N PRO A 144 3.24 34.94 -1.90
CA PRO A 144 2.30 34.50 -2.93
C PRO A 144 3.02 33.63 -3.97
N GLY A 145 2.59 32.38 -4.13
CA GLY A 145 3.20 31.39 -5.03
C GLY A 145 4.04 30.31 -4.35
N ASP A 146 4.29 30.41 -3.04
CA ASP A 146 4.93 29.31 -2.30
C ASP A 146 4.02 28.08 -2.31
N THR A 147 4.55 26.94 -2.73
CA THR A 147 3.82 25.65 -2.72
C THR A 147 3.64 25.22 -1.27
N PRO A 148 2.41 24.98 -0.77
CA PRO A 148 2.24 24.53 0.60
C PRO A 148 3.02 23.22 0.85
N GLY A 149 3.65 23.07 2.00
CA GLY A 149 4.18 21.76 2.43
C GLY A 149 3.03 20.80 2.75
N LEU A 150 3.28 19.47 2.79
CA LEU A 150 2.25 18.51 3.25
C LEU A 150 1.79 18.79 4.70
N THR A 151 2.62 19.48 5.49
CA THR A 151 2.35 19.86 6.88
C THR A 151 1.58 21.18 7.02
N ASP A 152 1.42 21.97 5.96
CA ASP A 152 0.73 23.26 6.02
C ASP A 152 -0.76 23.06 6.33
N SER A 153 -1.17 23.51 7.52
CA SER A 153 -2.48 23.22 8.12
C SER A 153 -3.43 24.43 8.12
N TYR A 154 -3.14 25.44 7.28
CA TYR A 154 -3.84 26.74 7.28
C TYR A 154 -5.32 26.69 6.86
N TYR A 155 -5.73 25.58 6.24
CA TYR A 155 -7.13 25.25 6.02
C TYR A 155 -7.37 23.92 6.73
N PRO A 156 -8.01 23.89 7.92
CA PRO A 156 -8.34 22.63 8.56
C PRO A 156 -9.20 21.84 7.57
N PRO A 157 -8.81 20.61 7.23
CA PRO A 157 -9.52 19.89 6.21
C PRO A 157 -10.91 19.53 6.75
N VAL A 158 -11.94 19.63 5.89
CA VAL A 158 -13.30 19.16 6.23
C VAL A 158 -13.26 17.66 6.62
N SER A 159 -12.25 16.93 6.14
CA SER A 159 -11.91 15.58 6.59
C SER A 159 -10.40 15.32 6.53
N ARG A 160 -9.81 14.79 7.61
CA ARG A 160 -8.40 14.35 7.64
C ARG A 160 -8.10 13.35 6.50
N VAL A 161 -9.04 12.46 6.18
CA VAL A 161 -8.90 11.47 5.11
C VAL A 161 -8.72 12.14 3.76
N TYR A 162 -9.58 13.11 3.43
CA TYR A 162 -9.48 13.84 2.16
C TYR A 162 -8.20 14.67 2.05
N LYS A 163 -7.70 15.22 3.17
CA LYS A 163 -6.37 15.85 3.20
C LYS A 163 -5.29 14.85 2.79
N MET A 164 -5.29 13.67 3.41
CA MET A 164 -4.29 12.64 3.14
C MET A 164 -4.36 12.15 1.69
N PHE A 165 -5.56 11.99 1.12
CA PHE A 165 -5.72 11.61 -0.28
C PHE A 165 -5.21 12.67 -1.25
N ARG A 166 -5.53 13.94 -1.00
CA ARG A 166 -5.00 15.07 -1.77
C ARG A 166 -3.47 15.10 -1.74
N ASP A 167 -2.89 14.95 -0.55
CA ASP A 167 -1.44 15.00 -0.37
C ASP A 167 -0.77 13.77 -1.01
N ALA A 168 -1.39 12.59 -0.92
CA ALA A 168 -0.93 11.36 -1.58
C ALA A 168 -0.90 11.49 -3.11
N VAL A 169 -1.94 12.07 -3.71
CA VAL A 169 -2.03 12.26 -5.17
C VAL A 169 -0.84 13.08 -5.70
N TRP A 170 -0.42 14.12 -4.98
CA TRP A 170 0.76 14.89 -5.34
C TRP A 170 2.07 14.15 -5.01
N GLY A 171 2.18 13.61 -3.79
CA GLY A 171 3.39 12.89 -3.34
C GLY A 171 3.74 11.69 -4.23
N GLN A 172 2.75 11.08 -4.88
CA GLN A 172 2.92 9.99 -5.84
C GLN A 172 3.42 10.40 -7.23
N VAL A 173 3.48 11.70 -7.56
CA VAL A 173 4.00 12.19 -8.86
C VAL A 173 5.52 12.17 -8.92
N GLY A 174 6.20 12.16 -7.76
CA GLY A 174 7.67 12.11 -7.65
C GLY A 174 8.33 10.80 -8.14
N GLU A 175 7.59 9.92 -8.81
CA GLU A 175 8.12 8.69 -9.41
C GLU A 175 9.20 9.01 -10.45
N GLN A 176 10.47 8.78 -10.09
CA GLN A 176 11.39 8.18 -11.06
C GLN A 176 11.23 6.67 -10.92
N PRO A 177 10.70 5.97 -11.95
CA PRO A 177 10.74 4.52 -11.98
C PRO A 177 12.19 4.07 -11.75
N LEU A 178 12.40 2.99 -11.02
CA LEU A 178 13.66 2.25 -11.11
C LEU A 178 13.92 1.98 -12.61
N GLN A 179 14.83 2.73 -13.21
CA GLN A 179 15.20 2.53 -14.61
C GLN A 179 15.85 1.16 -14.71
N ASN A 180 15.20 0.25 -15.45
CA ASN A 180 15.82 -0.97 -15.94
C ASN A 180 17.04 -0.59 -16.78
N PRO A 181 18.28 -0.92 -16.39
CA PRO A 181 19.46 -0.63 -17.21
C PRO A 181 19.54 -1.51 -18.48
N GLY A 182 18.61 -2.45 -18.66
CA GLY A 182 18.61 -3.42 -19.76
C GLY A 182 17.80 -3.04 -21.01
N ALA A 183 17.15 -1.87 -21.05
CA ALA A 183 16.32 -1.47 -22.19
C ALA A 183 17.04 -0.52 -23.18
N ALA A 184 18.37 -0.46 -23.14
CA ALA A 184 19.18 0.45 -23.97
C ALA A 184 19.64 -0.12 -25.31
N ASP A 185 18.96 -1.15 -25.86
CA ASP A 185 19.33 -1.73 -27.15
C ASP A 185 18.10 -1.91 -28.06
N GLN A 186 17.60 -0.79 -28.60
CA GLN A 186 16.89 -0.78 -29.88
C GLN A 186 17.31 0.46 -30.70
N PRO A 187 17.87 0.30 -31.90
CA PRO A 187 18.29 1.43 -32.72
C PRO A 187 17.11 1.99 -33.52
N GLN A 188 16.70 3.22 -33.22
CA GLN A 188 15.91 4.04 -34.14
C GLN A 188 16.65 5.34 -34.45
N GLY A 189 16.72 5.64 -35.74
CA GLY A 189 17.68 6.56 -36.33
C GLY A 189 17.35 8.04 -36.15
N MET A 190 18.42 8.80 -35.95
CA MET A 190 18.76 10.10 -36.53
C MET A 190 17.66 11.16 -36.71
N ALA A 191 17.64 12.15 -35.81
CA ALA A 191 17.97 13.53 -36.15
C ALA A 191 18.22 14.41 -34.89
N ALA A 192 19.35 15.13 -34.94
CA ALA A 192 19.97 16.09 -34.01
C ALA A 192 19.02 17.07 -33.28
N ALA A 193 19.32 17.60 -32.08
CA ALA A 193 20.59 18.26 -31.75
C ALA A 193 20.94 18.32 -30.25
N GLN A 194 22.22 17.97 -29.99
CA GLN A 194 23.14 18.48 -28.97
C GLN A 194 22.58 19.16 -27.72
N ARG A 195 22.60 18.41 -26.61
CA ARG A 195 23.11 18.95 -25.34
C ARG A 195 24.16 18.02 -24.77
N GLN A 196 25.32 18.62 -24.52
CA GLN A 196 26.55 18.04 -23.98
C GLN A 196 26.33 17.36 -22.63
N GLY A 197 27.18 16.37 -22.35
CA GLY A 197 27.10 15.47 -21.21
C GLY A 197 26.90 16.15 -19.86
N ARG A 198 25.95 15.60 -19.11
CA ARG A 198 25.90 15.68 -17.65
C ARG A 198 25.55 14.28 -17.17
N GLY A 199 26.40 13.74 -16.30
CA GLY A 199 26.29 12.40 -15.79
C GLY A 199 24.92 12.12 -15.17
N ASP A 200 24.61 10.83 -15.16
CA ASP A 200 23.56 10.19 -14.40
C ASP A 200 23.71 10.57 -12.91
N THR A 201 23.09 11.67 -12.50
CA THR A 201 22.89 11.99 -11.10
C THR A 201 21.52 11.46 -10.73
N GLY A 202 21.49 10.33 -10.02
CA GLY A 202 20.29 9.87 -9.30
C GLY A 202 19.72 11.06 -8.54
N ALA A 203 18.55 11.53 -8.97
CA ALA A 203 17.90 12.62 -8.29
C ALA A 203 17.40 12.05 -6.96
N GLU A 204 17.92 12.59 -5.87
CA GLU A 204 17.39 12.35 -4.52
C GLU A 204 15.87 12.58 -4.58
N GLN A 205 15.09 11.51 -4.38
CA GLN A 205 13.63 11.64 -4.38
C GLN A 205 13.24 12.58 -3.24
N PRO A 206 12.32 13.53 -3.45
CA PRO A 206 11.92 14.47 -2.41
C PRO A 206 11.51 13.72 -1.14
N ARG A 207 11.84 14.24 0.05
CA ARG A 207 11.38 13.69 1.34
C ARG A 207 9.86 13.49 1.42
N ASP A 208 9.13 14.23 0.59
CA ASP A 208 7.67 14.23 0.48
C ASP A 208 7.11 13.20 -0.52
N TYR A 209 7.96 12.31 -1.08
CA TYR A 209 7.53 11.26 -1.99
C TYR A 209 6.68 10.21 -1.28
N ILE A 210 5.56 9.83 -1.92
CA ILE A 210 4.63 8.81 -1.44
C ILE A 210 4.54 7.72 -2.50
N SER A 211 5.06 6.56 -2.18
CA SER A 211 4.99 5.35 -3.01
C SER A 211 3.64 4.63 -2.93
N ARG A 212 3.06 4.53 -1.72
CA ARG A 212 1.84 3.76 -1.44
C ARG A 212 1.04 4.36 -0.30
N VAL A 213 -0.22 3.93 -0.22
CA VAL A 213 -1.14 4.27 0.86
C VAL A 213 -1.80 2.99 1.38
N SER A 214 -1.85 2.82 2.70
CA SER A 214 -2.71 1.82 3.34
C SER A 214 -4.06 2.44 3.68
N VAL A 215 -5.14 1.73 3.37
CA VAL A 215 -6.51 2.20 3.56
C VAL A 215 -7.31 1.15 4.34
N PRO A 216 -7.51 1.35 5.65
CA PRO A 216 -8.47 0.60 6.43
C PRO A 216 -9.89 1.12 6.21
N GLY A 217 -10.88 0.25 6.31
CA GLY A 217 -12.25 0.67 6.22
C GLY A 217 -13.25 -0.47 6.16
N VAL A 218 -14.45 -0.12 5.74
CA VAL A 218 -15.60 -1.01 5.69
C VAL A 218 -16.26 -0.89 4.32
N LEU A 219 -16.56 -2.02 3.69
CA LEU A 219 -17.39 -2.06 2.48
C LEU A 219 -18.80 -1.59 2.82
N THR A 220 -19.26 -0.60 2.09
CA THR A 220 -20.59 0.00 2.29
C THR A 220 -21.72 -0.85 1.71
N GLY A 221 -21.40 -1.77 0.78
CA GLY A 221 -22.37 -2.47 -0.06
C GLY A 221 -22.78 -1.68 -1.32
N ASP A 222 -22.39 -0.40 -1.40
CA ASP A 222 -22.63 0.45 -2.57
C ASP A 222 -21.50 0.35 -3.59
N THR A 223 -21.82 0.65 -4.85
CA THR A 223 -20.83 0.84 -5.92
C THR A 223 -20.93 2.26 -6.47
N VAL A 224 -19.87 2.72 -7.13
CA VAL A 224 -19.87 3.96 -7.90
C VAL A 224 -19.37 3.70 -9.31
N ARG A 225 -19.96 4.39 -10.28
CA ARG A 225 -19.50 4.39 -11.67
C ARG A 225 -18.43 5.48 -11.85
N LEU A 226 -17.25 5.07 -12.28
CA LEU A 226 -16.16 5.95 -12.67
C LEU A 226 -16.43 6.58 -14.04
N PHE A 227 -15.66 7.60 -14.41
CA PHE A 227 -15.74 8.28 -15.69
C PHE A 227 -15.55 7.32 -16.87
N SER A 228 -14.71 6.29 -16.68
CA SER A 228 -14.50 5.21 -17.65
C SER A 228 -15.74 4.32 -17.88
N GLY A 229 -16.75 4.43 -17.02
CA GLY A 229 -17.92 3.55 -16.99
C GLY A 229 -17.74 2.32 -16.09
N GLN A 230 -16.54 2.04 -15.58
CA GLN A 230 -16.25 0.96 -14.64
C GLN A 230 -17.04 1.16 -13.33
N LEU A 231 -17.62 0.08 -12.80
CA LEU A 231 -18.22 0.07 -11.47
C LEU A 231 -17.22 -0.46 -10.46
N VAL A 232 -17.00 0.28 -9.37
CA VAL A 232 -16.12 -0.12 -8.27
C VAL A 232 -16.86 -0.06 -6.93
N PRO A 233 -16.58 -0.98 -5.99
CA PRO A 233 -17.17 -0.96 -4.65
C PRO A 233 -16.68 0.24 -3.83
N LYS A 234 -17.56 0.77 -2.99
CA LYS A 234 -17.24 1.87 -2.07
C LYS A 234 -16.79 1.37 -0.71
N VAL A 235 -15.65 1.89 -0.26
CA VAL A 235 -15.11 1.70 1.09
C VAL A 235 -15.25 2.99 1.88
N ARG A 236 -15.91 2.90 3.04
CA ARG A 236 -15.86 3.96 4.04
C ARG A 236 -14.58 3.82 4.83
N VAL A 237 -13.74 4.84 4.77
CA VAL A 237 -12.36 4.81 5.28
C VAL A 237 -12.31 5.24 6.74
N ASP A 238 -11.60 4.47 7.56
CA ASP A 238 -11.29 4.82 8.95
C ASP A 238 -10.05 5.72 8.97
N ALA A 239 -10.21 6.95 9.45
CA ALA A 239 -9.14 7.95 9.40
C ALA A 239 -7.91 7.60 10.25
N ARG A 240 -8.05 6.69 11.24
CA ARG A 240 -7.01 6.40 12.24
C ARG A 240 -5.87 5.55 11.69
N GLY A 241 -6.14 4.70 10.70
CA GLY A 241 -5.15 3.77 10.16
C GLY A 241 -4.76 4.02 8.70
N VAL A 242 -5.07 5.20 8.14
CA VAL A 242 -4.52 5.59 6.83
C VAL A 242 -3.05 5.94 7.02
N HIS A 243 -2.15 5.28 6.27
CA HIS A 243 -0.71 5.58 6.31
C HIS A 243 -0.18 5.86 4.90
N LEU A 244 0.75 6.81 4.81
CA LEU A 244 1.44 7.21 3.57
C LEU A 244 2.87 6.69 3.62
N TRP A 245 3.29 5.99 2.59
CA TRP A 245 4.53 5.21 2.59
C TRP A 245 5.55 5.77 1.62
N ASN A 246 6.82 5.77 2.00
CA ASN A 246 7.93 6.03 1.10
C ASN A 246 8.84 4.79 1.06
N GLU A 247 8.69 3.96 0.02
CA GLU A 247 9.49 2.74 -0.17
C GLU A 247 11.00 3.03 -0.15
N THR A 248 11.42 4.15 -0.74
CA THR A 248 12.82 4.60 -0.74
C THR A 248 13.34 4.82 0.68
N ALA A 249 12.53 5.39 1.58
CA ALA A 249 12.92 5.59 2.96
C ALA A 249 13.11 4.26 3.74
N LEU A 250 12.34 3.21 3.39
CA LEU A 250 12.55 1.87 3.96
C LEU A 250 13.86 1.26 3.45
N VAL A 251 14.14 1.39 2.16
CA VAL A 251 15.40 0.95 1.55
C VAL A 251 16.57 1.60 2.23
N ASP A 252 16.54 2.93 2.39
CA ASP A 252 17.59 3.68 3.06
C ASP A 252 17.78 3.22 4.52
N ALA A 253 16.70 2.95 5.25
CA ALA A 253 16.77 2.45 6.62
C ALA A 253 17.43 1.06 6.69
N VAL A 254 17.09 0.15 5.78
CA VAL A 254 17.71 -1.19 5.71
C VAL A 254 19.19 -1.08 5.34
N LEU A 255 19.55 -0.25 4.36
CA LEU A 255 20.95 -0.02 3.97
C LEU A 255 21.76 0.59 5.13
N GLN A 256 21.19 1.53 5.88
CA GLN A 256 21.82 2.09 7.08
C GLN A 256 22.03 1.03 8.16
N ALA A 257 21.06 0.14 8.39
CA ALA A 257 21.19 -0.96 9.34
C ALA A 257 22.31 -1.93 8.96
N ILE A 258 22.40 -2.30 7.68
CA ILE A 258 23.50 -3.16 7.15
C ILE A 258 24.85 -2.44 7.28
N THR A 259 24.93 -1.17 6.89
CA THR A 259 26.17 -0.38 7.00
C THR A 259 26.65 -0.29 8.44
N LYS A 260 25.71 -0.10 9.39
CA LYS A 260 26.02 -0.09 10.82
C LYS A 260 26.53 -1.45 11.29
N HIS A 261 25.89 -2.54 10.88
CA HIS A 261 26.34 -3.89 11.19
C HIS A 261 27.76 -4.16 10.69
N ASP A 262 28.08 -3.75 9.46
CA ASP A 262 29.41 -3.93 8.86
C ASP A 262 30.48 -3.10 9.59
N ALA A 263 30.14 -1.90 10.07
CA ALA A 263 31.04 -1.09 10.89
C ALA A 263 31.31 -1.71 12.27
N GLU A 264 30.32 -2.39 12.85
CA GLU A 264 30.43 -3.07 14.14
C GLU A 264 31.11 -4.45 14.02
N ASN A 265 31.05 -5.10 12.85
CA ASN A 265 31.59 -6.45 12.59
C ASN A 265 32.34 -6.50 11.24
N PRO A 266 33.54 -5.91 11.11
CA PRO A 266 34.25 -5.79 9.84
C PRO A 266 34.53 -7.12 9.13
N GLU A 267 34.71 -8.21 9.89
CA GLU A 267 34.93 -9.56 9.40
C GLU A 267 33.68 -10.23 8.79
N LEU A 268 32.49 -9.67 9.04
CA LEU A 268 31.20 -10.13 8.50
C LEU A 268 30.65 -9.18 7.44
N SER A 269 31.47 -8.24 6.95
CA SER A 269 31.05 -7.25 5.97
C SER A 269 30.54 -7.88 4.68
N VAL A 270 29.48 -7.29 4.14
CA VAL A 270 28.83 -7.76 2.92
C VAL A 270 29.20 -6.85 1.76
N HIS A 271 29.39 -7.41 0.56
CA HIS A 271 29.64 -6.60 -0.62
C HIS A 271 28.43 -5.75 -1.01
N GLU A 272 28.66 -4.46 -1.30
CA GLU A 272 27.60 -3.50 -1.67
C GLU A 272 26.74 -3.98 -2.86
N ALA A 273 27.35 -4.69 -3.81
CA ALA A 273 26.64 -5.25 -4.96
C ALA A 273 25.58 -6.28 -4.54
N ASP A 274 25.91 -7.15 -3.58
CA ASP A 274 25.01 -8.19 -3.07
C ASP A 274 23.90 -7.58 -2.22
N VAL A 275 24.21 -6.54 -1.44
CA VAL A 275 23.21 -5.75 -0.71
C VAL A 275 22.20 -5.16 -1.69
N ARG A 276 22.68 -4.47 -2.73
CA ARG A 276 21.83 -3.82 -3.73
C ARG A 276 20.95 -4.83 -4.47
N MET A 277 21.51 -5.96 -4.88
CA MET A 277 20.79 -7.04 -5.55
C MET A 277 19.71 -7.64 -4.64
N THR A 278 20.07 -7.97 -3.39
CA THR A 278 19.18 -8.63 -2.43
C THR A 278 18.02 -7.72 -2.01
N VAL A 279 18.30 -6.44 -1.74
CA VAL A 279 17.26 -5.47 -1.40
C VAL A 279 16.28 -5.28 -2.56
N ARG A 280 16.76 -5.22 -3.82
CA ARG A 280 15.87 -5.16 -4.99
C ARG A 280 14.97 -6.39 -5.10
N ALA A 281 15.55 -7.60 -5.00
CA ALA A 281 14.78 -8.83 -5.05
C ALA A 281 13.76 -8.94 -3.90
N PHE A 282 14.11 -8.44 -2.71
CA PHE A 282 13.22 -8.31 -1.58
C PHE A 282 12.01 -7.43 -1.90
N LEU A 283 12.25 -6.20 -2.39
CA LEU A 283 11.18 -5.25 -2.72
C LEU A 283 10.26 -5.78 -3.84
N ASP A 284 10.83 -6.38 -4.89
CA ASP A 284 10.06 -6.99 -5.97
C ASP A 284 9.12 -8.07 -5.44
N LYS A 285 9.61 -8.91 -4.53
CA LYS A 285 8.79 -9.97 -3.93
C LYS A 285 7.70 -9.39 -3.03
N VAL A 286 8.04 -8.42 -2.19
CA VAL A 286 7.10 -7.73 -1.30
C VAL A 286 5.99 -7.03 -2.11
N TYR A 287 6.34 -6.40 -3.23
CA TYR A 287 5.38 -5.80 -4.17
C TYR A 287 4.28 -6.77 -4.57
N TYR A 288 4.65 -7.96 -5.04
CA TYR A 288 3.68 -8.94 -5.53
C TYR A 288 2.86 -9.56 -4.41
N GLN A 289 3.41 -9.66 -3.19
CA GLN A 289 2.66 -10.18 -2.04
C GLN A 289 1.54 -9.23 -1.59
N PHE A 290 1.73 -7.92 -1.70
CA PHE A 290 0.68 -6.94 -1.36
C PHE A 290 -0.34 -6.69 -2.48
N ARG A 291 -0.27 -7.43 -3.59
CA ARG A 291 -1.22 -7.34 -4.69
C ARG A 291 -2.49 -8.15 -4.40
N ASN A 292 -3.25 -7.71 -3.40
CA ASN A 292 -4.50 -8.35 -2.99
C ASN A 292 -5.59 -7.30 -2.69
N LEU A 293 -6.83 -7.74 -2.50
CA LEU A 293 -7.97 -6.84 -2.28
C LEU A 293 -8.10 -6.38 -0.82
N GLY A 294 -7.33 -6.96 0.11
CA GLY A 294 -7.43 -6.58 1.52
C GLY A 294 -8.76 -6.97 2.17
N GLN A 295 -9.50 -7.95 1.64
CA GLN A 295 -10.83 -8.30 2.16
C GLN A 295 -10.79 -9.48 3.13
N THR A 296 -10.04 -10.52 2.80
CA THR A 296 -9.95 -11.70 3.68
C THR A 296 -9.15 -11.36 4.92
N SER A 297 -9.37 -12.08 6.03
CA SER A 297 -8.58 -11.85 7.25
C SER A 297 -7.09 -12.01 7.01
N ALA A 298 -6.71 -12.97 6.17
CA ALA A 298 -5.33 -13.18 5.75
C ALA A 298 -4.78 -11.99 4.94
N ASP A 299 -5.54 -11.48 3.95
CA ASP A 299 -5.14 -10.30 3.18
C ASP A 299 -4.98 -9.06 4.07
N ARG A 300 -5.92 -8.84 5.01
CA ARG A 300 -5.86 -7.71 5.95
C ARG A 300 -4.62 -7.80 6.83
N ALA A 301 -4.32 -8.99 7.35
CA ALA A 301 -3.14 -9.21 8.19
C ALA A 301 -1.84 -9.02 7.40
N LEU A 302 -1.78 -9.56 6.17
CA LEU A 302 -0.65 -9.38 5.27
C LEU A 302 -0.41 -7.89 4.98
N ASN A 303 -1.44 -7.18 4.54
CA ASN A 303 -1.32 -5.76 4.21
C ASN A 303 -1.00 -4.90 5.44
N TYR A 304 -1.54 -5.24 6.60
CA TYR A 304 -1.17 -4.56 7.84
C TYR A 304 0.28 -4.81 8.22
N ALA A 305 0.79 -6.04 8.09
CA ALA A 305 2.21 -6.34 8.29
C ALA A 305 3.09 -5.55 7.31
N GLY A 306 2.66 -5.37 6.07
CA GLY A 306 3.31 -4.48 5.11
C GLY A 306 3.35 -3.02 5.54
N THR A 307 2.27 -2.54 6.15
CA THR A 307 2.21 -1.18 6.73
C THR A 307 3.19 -1.03 7.88
N ASN A 308 3.24 -2.03 8.75
CA ASN A 308 4.15 -2.07 9.87
C ASN A 308 5.59 -2.39 9.50
N ALA A 309 5.88 -2.81 8.27
CA ALA A 309 7.26 -3.08 7.81
C ALA A 309 8.19 -1.88 8.04
N TYR A 310 7.66 -0.65 8.00
CA TYR A 310 8.38 0.57 8.37
C TYR A 310 8.74 0.65 9.86
N ASN A 311 7.88 0.13 10.73
CA ASN A 311 8.14 0.03 12.16
C ASN A 311 9.07 -1.15 12.49
N VAL A 312 9.08 -2.20 11.66
CA VAL A 312 9.90 -3.42 11.84
C VAL A 312 11.08 -3.51 10.86
N GLY A 313 11.60 -2.37 10.42
CA GLY A 313 12.73 -2.31 9.48
C GLY A 313 14.00 -2.99 10.03
N ASN A 314 14.17 -2.99 11.36
CA ASN A 314 15.27 -3.68 12.02
C ASN A 314 15.16 -5.20 11.86
N GLU A 315 13.97 -5.78 12.01
CA GLU A 315 13.73 -7.20 11.86
C GLU A 315 13.95 -7.66 10.42
N ILE A 316 13.62 -6.82 9.44
CA ILE A 316 13.94 -7.07 8.03
C ILE A 316 15.45 -7.09 7.83
N ALA A 317 16.17 -6.09 8.36
CA ALA A 317 17.63 -6.05 8.27
C ALA A 317 18.28 -7.25 8.98
N GLU A 318 17.82 -7.62 10.17
CA GLU A 318 18.27 -8.84 10.88
C GLU A 318 17.96 -10.13 10.11
N GLY A 319 16.83 -10.18 9.41
CA GLY A 319 16.47 -11.29 8.55
C GLY A 319 17.43 -11.43 7.36
N LEU A 320 17.79 -10.32 6.72
CA LEU A 320 18.81 -10.29 5.66
C LEU A 320 20.21 -10.65 6.20
N LEU A 321 20.53 -10.20 7.41
CA LEU A 321 21.80 -10.48 8.10
C LEU A 321 21.83 -11.83 8.83
N SER A 322 20.90 -12.75 8.53
CA SER A 322 20.79 -14.04 9.23
C SER A 322 22.08 -14.87 9.23
N SER A 323 22.91 -14.74 8.20
CA SER A 323 24.22 -15.41 8.09
C SER A 323 25.17 -15.11 9.25
N SER A 324 25.04 -13.95 9.90
CA SER A 324 25.94 -13.53 10.98
C SER A 324 25.73 -14.35 12.26
N TYR A 325 24.50 -14.80 12.51
CA TYR A 325 24.12 -15.51 13.75
C TYR A 325 23.61 -16.93 13.55
N VAL A 326 23.15 -17.31 12.35
CA VAL A 326 22.79 -18.71 12.08
C VAL A 326 24.07 -19.56 12.12
N PRO A 327 24.09 -20.69 12.86
CA PRO A 327 25.29 -21.51 13.00
C PRO A 327 25.88 -21.93 11.65
N ALA A 328 27.09 -21.42 11.37
CA ALA A 328 27.87 -21.71 10.18
C ALA A 328 29.38 -21.60 10.47
N PRO A 329 30.23 -22.25 9.65
CA PRO A 329 31.68 -21.98 9.64
C PRO A 329 31.96 -20.48 9.42
N PRO A 330 33.04 -19.92 10.00
CA PRO A 330 33.34 -18.49 9.92
C PRO A 330 33.36 -17.92 8.49
N GLU A 331 33.88 -18.69 7.54
CA GLU A 331 33.98 -18.33 6.12
C GLU A 331 32.62 -18.20 5.41
N ALA A 332 31.54 -18.65 6.03
CA ALA A 332 30.22 -18.70 5.42
C ALA A 332 29.21 -17.83 6.18
N ARG A 333 29.69 -16.75 6.81
CA ARG A 333 28.88 -15.77 7.57
C ARG A 333 28.88 -14.37 6.96
N SER A 334 29.56 -14.17 5.83
CA SER A 334 29.79 -12.87 5.18
C SER A 334 28.98 -12.71 3.89
N HIS A 335 27.67 -12.93 3.96
CA HIS A 335 26.72 -12.80 2.84
C HIS A 335 25.32 -12.52 3.37
N LEU A 336 24.35 -12.23 2.49
CA LEU A 336 22.95 -12.02 2.92
C LEU A 336 22.09 -13.25 2.71
N TYR A 337 21.16 -13.45 3.63
CA TYR A 337 19.97 -14.23 3.36
C TYR A 337 19.02 -13.42 2.47
N THR A 338 18.09 -14.13 1.82
CA THR A 338 17.05 -13.51 1.00
C THR A 338 15.67 -13.92 1.49
N LEU A 339 14.66 -13.09 1.17
CA LEU A 339 13.27 -13.38 1.50
C LEU A 339 12.78 -14.62 0.75
N ASP A 340 12.35 -15.65 1.48
CA ASP A 340 11.85 -16.89 0.94
C ASP A 340 10.32 -16.92 0.82
N THR A 341 9.60 -16.70 1.91
CA THR A 341 8.13 -16.71 1.87
C THR A 341 7.55 -15.69 2.82
N ILE A 342 6.37 -15.17 2.43
CA ILE A 342 5.48 -14.49 3.36
C ILE A 342 4.19 -15.30 3.34
N THR A 343 3.82 -15.87 4.47
CA THR A 343 2.61 -16.68 4.61
C THR A 343 1.77 -16.16 5.77
N VAL A 344 0.46 -16.37 5.69
CA VAL A 344 -0.45 -16.00 6.77
C VAL A 344 -1.22 -17.24 7.20
N LYS A 345 -1.19 -17.53 8.50
CA LYS A 345 -1.94 -18.64 9.11
C LYS A 345 -2.87 -18.08 10.18
N LYS A 346 -4.00 -18.75 10.42
CA LYS A 346 -4.85 -18.42 11.57
C LYS A 346 -4.06 -18.70 12.85
N SER A 347 -4.06 -17.75 13.80
CA SER A 347 -3.33 -17.94 15.06
C SER A 347 -3.94 -19.08 15.88
N ALA A 348 -3.09 -19.87 16.53
CA ALA A 348 -3.52 -21.05 17.30
C ALA A 348 -4.27 -20.69 18.60
N PHE A 349 -4.03 -19.50 19.14
CA PHE A 349 -4.69 -19.01 20.35
C PHE A 349 -5.14 -17.58 20.13
N GLU A 350 -6.41 -17.31 20.42
CA GLU A 350 -7.01 -15.98 20.35
C GLU A 350 -8.04 -15.79 21.46
N ARG A 351 -8.25 -14.54 21.87
CA ARG A 351 -9.36 -14.19 22.76
C ARG A 351 -10.68 -14.37 22.00
N MET A 352 -11.73 -14.73 22.72
CA MET A 352 -13.08 -14.79 22.14
C MET A 352 -13.44 -13.44 21.51
N GLY A 353 -13.87 -13.46 20.25
CA GLY A 353 -14.21 -12.26 19.50
C GLY A 353 -13.03 -11.51 18.88
N SER A 354 -11.83 -12.10 18.84
CA SER A 354 -10.73 -11.63 17.99
C SER A 354 -10.71 -12.35 16.64
N ASP A 355 -9.95 -11.77 15.71
CA ASP A 355 -9.57 -12.42 14.47
C ASP A 355 -8.05 -12.33 14.32
N CYS A 356 -7.34 -13.19 15.07
CA CYS A 356 -5.88 -13.22 15.08
C CYS A 356 -5.32 -14.02 13.89
N GLN A 357 -4.32 -13.46 13.24
CA GLN A 357 -3.57 -14.05 12.13
C GLN A 357 -2.07 -13.96 12.44
N ASP A 358 -1.35 -15.04 12.20
CA ASP A 358 0.11 -15.10 12.30
C ASP A 358 0.70 -14.85 10.90
N VAL A 359 1.33 -13.69 10.72
CA VAL A 359 2.09 -13.38 9.50
C VAL A 359 3.51 -13.90 9.69
N ILE A 360 3.91 -14.84 8.85
CA ILE A 360 5.20 -15.53 8.93
C ILE A 360 6.06 -15.09 7.75
N VAL A 361 7.17 -14.44 8.05
CA VAL A 361 8.18 -13.98 7.09
C VAL A 361 9.41 -14.87 7.24
N SER A 362 9.75 -15.64 6.22
CA SER A 362 10.88 -16.57 6.25
C SER A 362 11.98 -16.11 5.32
N PHE A 363 13.21 -16.22 5.80
CA PHE A 363 14.45 -15.94 5.07
C PHE A 363 15.22 -17.24 4.86
N ILE A 364 15.85 -17.37 3.69
CA ILE A 364 16.67 -18.52 3.32
C ILE A 364 18.08 -18.07 2.92
N ASP A 365 19.05 -18.93 3.18
CA ASP A 365 20.41 -18.76 2.69
C ASP A 365 20.45 -19.10 1.18
N PRO A 366 20.71 -18.12 0.28
CA PRO A 366 20.77 -18.38 -1.15
C PRO A 366 21.98 -19.22 -1.58
N GLU A 367 23.03 -19.30 -0.77
CA GLU A 367 24.24 -20.07 -1.08
C GLU A 367 24.13 -21.53 -0.63
N ASN A 368 23.29 -21.81 0.37
CA ASN A 368 23.18 -23.14 0.97
C ASN A 368 21.76 -23.46 1.44
N ASP A 369 21.03 -24.23 0.63
CA ASP A 369 19.67 -24.69 0.90
C ASP A 369 19.54 -25.62 2.11
N ARG A 370 20.65 -26.17 2.62
CA ARG A 370 20.69 -27.00 3.83
C ARG A 370 20.82 -26.17 5.10
N ARG A 371 21.13 -24.88 4.99
CA ARG A 371 21.21 -24.01 6.15
C ARG A 371 19.80 -23.69 6.63
N ALA A 372 19.65 -23.60 7.95
CA ALA A 372 18.35 -23.34 8.55
C ALA A 372 17.79 -22.01 8.05
N ARG A 373 16.50 -22.02 7.68
CA ARG A 373 15.76 -20.78 7.46
C ARG A 373 15.68 -19.97 8.75
N VAL A 374 15.45 -18.67 8.63
CA VAL A 374 15.06 -17.84 9.77
C VAL A 374 13.65 -17.35 9.54
N SER A 375 12.76 -17.67 10.47
CA SER A 375 11.34 -17.30 10.36
C SER A 375 10.99 -16.29 11.45
N TYR A 376 10.30 -15.23 11.06
CA TYR A 376 9.72 -14.23 11.95
C TYR A 376 8.21 -14.37 11.94
N LEU A 377 7.60 -14.42 13.12
CA LEU A 377 6.14 -14.47 13.29
C LEU A 377 5.66 -13.16 13.91
N PHE A 378 4.71 -12.53 13.23
CA PHE A 378 4.04 -11.31 13.65
C PHE A 378 2.56 -11.62 13.91
N PRO A 379 2.11 -11.64 15.18
CA PRO A 379 0.72 -11.89 15.51
C PRO A 379 -0.10 -10.59 15.33
N VAL A 380 -1.15 -10.65 14.52
CA VAL A 380 -1.99 -9.49 14.13
C VAL A 380 -3.46 -9.79 14.40
N ASP A 381 -4.15 -8.94 15.14
CA ASP A 381 -5.62 -8.97 15.27
C ASP A 381 -6.25 -8.07 14.21
N VAL A 382 -7.04 -8.66 13.31
CA VAL A 382 -7.72 -7.99 12.19
C VAL A 382 -9.24 -7.90 12.39
N ASN A 383 -9.71 -8.00 13.63
CA ASN A 383 -11.13 -7.93 13.97
C ASN A 383 -11.74 -6.52 13.83
N GLU A 384 -10.90 -5.49 13.76
CA GLU A 384 -11.32 -4.10 13.53
C GLU A 384 -10.82 -3.57 12.18
N PRO A 385 -11.41 -2.49 11.63
CA PRO A 385 -10.94 -1.87 10.38
C PRO A 385 -9.46 -1.51 10.41
N THR A 386 -8.98 -1.03 11.56
CA THR A 386 -7.57 -0.76 11.82
C THR A 386 -6.98 -1.92 12.66
N PRO A 387 -6.21 -2.83 12.05
CA PRO A 387 -5.63 -3.96 12.78
C PRO A 387 -4.60 -3.52 13.82
N ILE A 388 -4.28 -4.45 14.72
CA ILE A 388 -3.29 -4.22 15.77
C ILE A 388 -2.31 -5.40 15.87
N THR A 389 -1.04 -5.09 16.18
CA THR A 389 -0.05 -6.12 16.54
C THR A 389 -0.24 -6.57 17.99
N LEU A 390 -0.20 -7.88 18.25
CA LEU A 390 -0.48 -8.46 19.57
C LEU A 390 0.75 -8.69 20.46
N GLY A 391 1.91 -8.18 20.07
CA GLY A 391 3.16 -8.35 20.82
C GLY A 391 4.40 -8.11 19.96
N PRO A 392 5.60 -8.28 20.53
CA PRO A 392 6.83 -8.26 19.75
C PRO A 392 6.88 -9.44 18.76
N PRO A 393 7.64 -9.31 17.66
CA PRO A 393 7.85 -10.42 16.74
C PRO A 393 8.63 -11.56 17.42
N HIS A 394 8.29 -12.79 17.04
CA HIS A 394 9.01 -13.98 17.46
C HIS A 394 9.93 -14.49 16.35
N ARG A 395 11.18 -14.78 16.68
CA ARG A 395 12.18 -15.30 15.74
C ARG A 395 12.45 -16.78 16.00
N PHE A 396 12.50 -17.57 14.94
CA PHE A 396 12.77 -19.00 14.97
C PHE A 396 13.92 -19.35 14.01
N LEU A 397 14.78 -20.30 14.43
CA LEU A 397 15.72 -20.96 13.53
C LEU A 397 15.06 -22.23 12.99
N GLY A 398 14.73 -22.21 11.70
CA GLY A 398 13.97 -23.24 11.00
C GLY A 398 12.63 -22.74 10.45
N ASP A 399 11.90 -23.67 9.85
CA ASP A 399 10.56 -23.46 9.32
C ASP A 399 9.52 -23.37 10.46
N PHE A 400 8.39 -22.70 10.20
CA PHE A 400 7.22 -22.63 11.11
C PHE A 400 6.03 -23.48 10.66
#